data_AF-A0A1S3WVL2-F1
#
_entry.id   AF-A0A1S3WVL2-F1
#
_cell.length_a   1.000
_cell.length_b   1.000
_cell.length_c   1.000
_cell.angle_alpha   90.00
_cell.angle_beta   90.00
_cell.angle_gamma   90.00
#
_symmetry.space_group_name_H-M   'P 1'
#
loop_
_entity.id
_entity.type
_entity.pdbx_description
1 polymer ?
#
loop_
_entity_poly.entity_id
_entity_poly.type
_entity_poly.pdbx_seq_one_letter_code
_entity_poly.pdbx_strand_id
1 'polypeptide(L)'
;MKIQVVEVLTLNKEVACSRNTQIQALYAEDESLSPSILKEPTQQLSNSPLDPSTAQQKFRGLRFEDAAGPQEALARLSELCHQWLQPESHSKEQILDILVLEQFLVMLPQKLRMWVQSQHPRDCHEAVALVEDAAWISSEEET
;
A
#
# COMPACT_ATOMS: atom_id res chain seq x y z
N MET A 1 -30.03 -9.01 37.72
CA MET A 1 -29.97 -10.03 36.64
C MET A 1 -28.56 -10.63 36.68
N LYS A 2 -28.40 -11.89 37.12
CA LYS A 2 -27.08 -12.54 37.27
C LYS A 2 -26.86 -13.44 36.06
N ILE A 3 -26.02 -13.00 35.12
CA ILE A 3 -25.61 -13.83 33.99
C ILE A 3 -24.76 -14.97 34.57
N GLN A 4 -25.19 -16.21 34.40
CA GLN A 4 -24.43 -17.37 34.86
C GLN A 4 -23.20 -17.52 33.97
N VAL A 5 -22.02 -17.22 34.52
CA VAL A 5 -20.70 -17.24 33.83
C VAL A 5 -20.41 -18.60 33.15
N VAL A 6 -21.09 -19.66 33.59
CA VAL A 6 -20.95 -21.02 33.04
C VAL A 6 -21.51 -21.14 31.62
N GLU A 7 -22.63 -20.50 31.29
CA GLU A 7 -23.21 -20.57 29.94
C GLU A 7 -22.33 -19.86 28.90
N VAL A 8 -21.74 -18.70 29.26
CA VAL A 8 -20.87 -17.93 28.35
C VAL A 8 -19.58 -18.67 28.02
N LEU A 9 -18.97 -19.37 29.00
CA LEU A 9 -17.78 -20.18 28.76
C LEU A 9 -18.07 -21.41 27.89
N THR A 10 -19.25 -22.00 28.05
CA THR A 10 -19.66 -23.19 27.28
C THR A 10 -19.99 -22.81 25.83
N LEU A 11 -20.71 -21.70 25.64
CA LEU A 11 -21.01 -21.14 24.31
C LEU A 11 -19.74 -20.68 23.58
N ASN A 12 -18.78 -20.07 24.29
CA ASN A 12 -17.49 -19.70 23.72
C ASN A 12 -16.69 -20.93 23.28
N LYS A 13 -16.82 -22.06 23.99
CA LYS A 13 -16.11 -23.30 23.65
C LYS A 13 -16.69 -23.98 22.40
N GLU A 14 -18.01 -24.01 22.25
CA GLU A 14 -18.66 -24.54 21.04
C GLU A 14 -18.42 -23.67 19.80
N VAL A 15 -18.54 -22.35 19.94
CA VAL A 15 -18.31 -21.39 18.84
C VAL A 15 -16.82 -21.37 18.44
N ALA A 16 -15.90 -21.48 19.40
CA ALA A 16 -14.47 -21.55 19.13
C ALA A 16 -14.07 -22.86 18.42
N CYS A 17 -14.65 -24.00 18.79
CA CYS A 17 -14.39 -25.27 18.11
C CYS A 17 -14.81 -25.21 16.63
N SER A 18 -16.01 -24.72 16.32
CA SER A 18 -16.48 -24.60 14.93
C SER A 18 -15.59 -23.66 14.09
N ARG A 19 -15.16 -22.53 14.66
CA ARG A 19 -14.26 -21.59 13.99
C ARG A 19 -12.87 -22.17 13.77
N ASN A 20 -12.33 -22.89 14.75
CA ASN A 20 -11.02 -23.51 14.64
C ASN A 20 -11.00 -24.63 13.60
N THR A 21 -12.08 -25.41 13.47
CA THR A 21 -12.21 -26.42 12.40
C THR A 21 -12.28 -25.78 11.01
N GLN A 22 -13.02 -24.67 10.86
CA GLN A 22 -13.06 -23.93 9.59
C GLN A 22 -11.71 -23.33 9.22
N ILE A 23 -10.97 -22.81 10.21
CA ILE A 23 -9.60 -22.33 10.01
C ILE A 23 -8.70 -23.47 9.55
N GLN A 24 -8.76 -24.64 10.20
CA GLN A 24 -7.94 -25.80 9.80
C GLN A 24 -8.27 -26.31 8.40
N ALA A 25 -9.54 -26.31 8.00
CA ALA A 25 -9.95 -26.71 6.64
C ALA A 25 -9.39 -25.77 5.55
N LEU A 26 -9.19 -24.48 5.85
CA LEU A 26 -8.57 -23.53 4.91
C LEU A 26 -7.06 -23.79 4.69
N TYR A 27 -6.42 -24.53 5.59
CA TYR A 27 -4.99 -24.88 5.53
C TYR A 27 -4.74 -26.38 5.32
N ALA A 28 -5.78 -27.18 5.06
CA ALA A 28 -5.70 -28.64 4.95
C ALA A 28 -5.43 -29.14 3.52
N GLU A 29 -4.83 -28.31 2.67
CA GLU A 29 -4.36 -28.73 1.35
C GLU A 29 -2.83 -28.68 1.32
N ASP A 30 -2.26 -29.85 1.03
CA ASP A 30 -0.85 -30.17 0.78
C ASP A 30 0.02 -30.54 2.00
N GLU A 31 -0.35 -31.64 2.66
CA GLU A 31 0.61 -32.48 3.38
C GLU A 31 1.32 -33.42 2.39
N SER A 32 2.15 -32.88 1.49
CA SER A 32 3.21 -33.65 0.86
C SER A 32 4.43 -32.77 0.51
N LEU A 33 5.59 -33.19 1.02
CA LEU A 33 6.95 -32.80 0.63
C LEU A 33 7.65 -31.66 1.42
N SER A 34 8.30 -32.11 2.50
CA SER A 34 9.75 -31.97 2.77
C SER A 34 10.35 -30.60 3.19
N PRO A 35 11.13 -30.56 4.30
CA PRO A 35 11.70 -29.35 4.85
C PRO A 35 13.06 -29.03 4.21
N SER A 36 13.04 -28.27 3.13
CA SER A 36 14.23 -27.57 2.67
C SER A 36 13.80 -26.45 1.76
N ILE A 37 14.07 -25.22 2.19
CA ILE A 37 14.58 -24.09 1.43
C ILE A 37 14.08 -22.79 2.09
N LEU A 38 14.89 -22.26 3.01
CA LEU A 38 15.09 -20.82 3.08
C LEU A 38 15.74 -20.41 1.74
N LYS A 39 14.93 -20.05 0.76
CA LYS A 39 15.35 -19.13 -0.30
C LYS A 39 14.59 -17.85 -0.01
N GLU A 40 15.37 -16.79 0.10
CA GLU A 40 14.89 -15.42 0.07
C GLU A 40 13.80 -15.27 -1.00
N PRO A 41 12.81 -14.40 -0.78
CA PRO A 41 11.83 -14.12 -1.82
C PRO A 41 12.56 -13.41 -2.95
N THR A 42 12.97 -14.18 -3.96
CA THR A 42 13.14 -13.66 -5.31
C THR A 42 11.82 -13.00 -5.64
N GLN A 43 11.82 -11.67 -5.66
CA GLN A 43 10.74 -10.85 -6.16
C GLN A 43 10.55 -11.22 -7.63
N GLN A 44 9.78 -12.28 -7.87
CA GLN A 44 9.21 -12.53 -9.17
C GLN A 44 8.30 -11.33 -9.43
N LEU A 45 8.75 -10.46 -10.33
CA LEU A 45 7.91 -9.47 -10.97
C LEU A 45 6.74 -10.25 -11.58
N SER A 46 5.64 -10.29 -10.82
CA SER A 46 4.32 -10.54 -11.36
C SER A 46 4.12 -9.48 -12.43
N ASN A 47 4.13 -9.89 -13.70
CA ASN A 47 3.92 -9.04 -14.88
C ASN A 47 2.45 -8.58 -14.99
N SER A 48 1.79 -8.32 -13.86
CA SER A 48 0.48 -7.69 -13.81
C SER A 48 0.67 -6.18 -13.70
N PRO A 49 -0.11 -5.35 -14.40
CA PRO A 49 -0.01 -3.90 -14.29
C PRO A 49 -0.12 -3.48 -12.83
N LEU A 50 0.95 -2.91 -12.29
CA LEU A 50 0.95 -2.34 -10.95
C LEU A 50 0.09 -1.08 -10.94
N ASP A 51 -0.60 -0.85 -9.82
CA ASP A 51 -1.20 0.46 -9.55
C ASP A 51 -0.11 1.54 -9.62
N PRO A 52 -0.35 2.70 -10.28
CA PRO A 52 0.64 3.76 -10.44
C PRO A 52 1.29 4.20 -9.12
N SER A 53 0.53 4.23 -8.02
CA SER A 53 1.04 4.59 -6.69
C SER A 53 2.03 3.55 -6.15
N THR A 54 1.79 2.28 -6.45
CA THR A 54 2.69 1.18 -6.05
C THR A 54 3.95 1.17 -6.91
N ALA A 55 3.81 1.43 -8.21
CA ALA A 55 4.94 1.56 -9.14
C ALA A 55 5.86 2.72 -8.72
N GLN A 56 5.30 3.85 -8.32
CA GLN A 56 6.04 4.99 -7.78
C GLN A 56 6.87 4.62 -6.55
N GLN A 57 6.26 3.95 -5.56
CA GLN A 57 6.95 3.54 -4.34
C GLN A 57 8.11 2.59 -4.65
N LYS A 58 7.90 1.64 -5.57
CA LYS A 58 8.96 0.73 -6.02
C LYS A 58 10.06 1.46 -6.80
N PHE A 59 9.70 2.42 -7.64
CA PHE A 59 10.67 3.23 -8.40
C PHE A 59 11.61 4.01 -7.46
N ARG A 60 11.05 4.64 -6.42
CA ARG A 60 11.83 5.39 -5.42
C ARG A 60 12.58 4.48 -4.44
N GLY A 61 12.05 3.30 -4.17
CA GLY A 61 12.61 2.32 -3.25
C GLY A 61 13.59 1.32 -3.87
N LEU A 62 13.74 1.31 -5.20
CA LEU A 62 14.64 0.38 -5.89
C LEU A 62 16.08 0.66 -5.46
N ARG A 63 16.75 -0.38 -4.94
CA ARG A 63 18.16 -0.30 -4.60
C ARG A 63 18.99 -1.07 -5.61
N PHE A 64 20.26 -0.71 -5.75
CA PHE A 64 21.14 -1.33 -6.73
C PHE A 64 21.39 -2.82 -6.42
N GLU A 65 21.37 -3.18 -5.13
CA GLU A 65 21.57 -4.54 -4.63
C GLU A 65 20.42 -5.48 -5.03
N ASP A 66 19.24 -4.94 -5.31
CA ASP A 66 18.06 -5.72 -5.69
C ASP A 66 18.12 -6.15 -7.18
N ALA A 67 19.12 -5.69 -7.94
CA ALA A 67 19.33 -5.99 -9.35
C ALA A 67 20.57 -6.88 -9.58
N ALA A 68 20.50 -7.74 -10.59
CA ALA A 68 21.62 -8.62 -10.97
C ALA A 68 22.82 -7.87 -11.61
N GLY A 69 22.67 -6.57 -11.87
CA GLY A 69 23.70 -5.73 -12.47
C GLY A 69 23.15 -4.37 -12.92
N PRO A 70 24.00 -3.47 -13.43
CA PRO A 70 23.63 -2.10 -13.79
C PRO A 70 22.62 -2.03 -14.95
N GLN A 71 22.74 -2.92 -15.94
CA GLN A 71 21.78 -2.98 -17.04
C GLN A 71 20.39 -3.41 -16.57
N GLU A 72 20.33 -4.41 -15.69
CA GLU A 72 19.08 -4.89 -15.09
C GLU A 72 18.45 -3.81 -14.19
N ALA A 73 19.27 -3.12 -13.38
CA ALA A 73 18.80 -2.02 -12.55
C ALA A 73 18.15 -0.90 -13.40
N LEU A 74 18.80 -0.52 -14.50
CA LEU A 74 18.28 0.49 -15.41
C LEU A 74 16.99 0.01 -16.11
N ALA A 75 16.93 -1.25 -16.54
CA ALA A 75 15.75 -1.83 -17.16
C ALA A 75 14.55 -1.80 -16.20
N ARG A 76 14.74 -2.20 -14.94
CA ARG A 76 13.71 -2.14 -13.90
C ARG A 76 13.28 -0.72 -13.56
N LEU A 77 14.22 0.23 -13.44
CA LEU A 77 13.88 1.65 -13.25
C LEU A 77 13.03 2.18 -14.41
N SER A 78 13.40 1.81 -15.63
CA SER A 78 12.68 2.22 -16.84
C SER A 78 11.26 1.66 -16.82
N GLU A 79 11.08 0.38 -16.54
CA GLU A 79 9.77 -0.26 -16.45
C GLU A 79 8.89 0.37 -15.36
N LEU A 80 9.41 0.53 -14.15
CA LEU A 80 8.68 1.12 -13.03
C LEU A 80 8.28 2.58 -13.32
N CYS A 81 9.16 3.34 -13.99
CA CYS A 81 8.87 4.71 -14.41
C CYS A 81 7.73 4.76 -15.43
N HIS A 82 7.70 3.85 -16.42
CA HIS A 82 6.61 3.77 -17.39
C HIS A 82 5.30 3.34 -16.72
N GLN A 83 5.33 2.38 -15.80
CA GLN A 83 4.13 1.95 -15.06
C GLN A 83 3.58 3.06 -14.15
N TRP A 84 4.45 3.89 -13.57
CA TRP A 84 4.05 5.01 -12.74
C TRP A 84 3.53 6.19 -13.55
N LEU A 85 4.29 6.67 -14.54
CA LEU A 85 3.97 7.89 -15.28
C LEU A 85 3.04 7.65 -16.48
N GLN A 86 2.91 6.39 -16.94
CA GLN A 86 2.06 5.98 -18.07
C GLN A 86 2.16 6.95 -19.26
N PRO A 87 3.36 7.15 -19.83
CA PRO A 87 3.60 8.15 -20.88
C PRO A 87 2.77 7.90 -22.16
N GLU A 88 2.21 6.71 -22.35
CA GLU A 88 1.29 6.39 -23.44
C GLU A 88 -0.11 6.99 -23.22
N SER A 89 -0.48 7.28 -21.97
CA SER A 89 -1.79 7.82 -21.58
C SER A 89 -1.74 9.28 -21.14
N HIS A 90 -0.58 9.77 -20.70
CA HIS A 90 -0.40 11.12 -20.18
C HIS A 90 0.40 12.03 -21.13
N SER A 91 -0.05 13.28 -21.26
CA SER A 91 0.74 14.32 -21.91
C SER A 91 1.96 14.71 -21.07
N LYS A 92 2.91 15.42 -21.69
CA LYS A 92 4.10 15.92 -20.98
C LYS A 92 3.73 16.79 -19.78
N GLU A 93 2.74 17.65 -19.94
CA GLU A 93 2.24 18.56 -18.91
C GLU A 93 1.63 17.76 -17.75
N GLN A 94 0.84 16.74 -18.05
CA GLN A 94 0.26 15.85 -17.03
C GLN A 94 1.35 15.07 -16.26
N ILE A 95 2.40 14.61 -16.96
CA ILE A 95 3.54 13.97 -16.30
C ILE A 95 4.23 14.95 -15.34
N LEU A 96 4.43 16.20 -15.75
CA LEU A 96 5.01 17.21 -14.88
C LEU A 96 4.11 17.48 -13.67
N ASP A 97 2.80 17.55 -13.86
CA ASP A 97 1.85 17.74 -12.76
C ASP A 97 1.89 16.57 -11.76
N ILE A 98 2.04 15.33 -12.22
CA ILE A 98 2.22 14.16 -11.34
C ILE A 98 3.49 14.31 -10.48
N LEU A 99 4.61 14.74 -11.09
CA LEU A 99 5.87 14.96 -10.38
C LEU A 99 5.79 16.13 -9.38
N VAL A 100 5.10 17.21 -9.76
CA VAL A 100 4.88 18.36 -8.88
C VAL A 100 3.99 17.96 -7.71
N LEU A 101 2.93 17.18 -7.95
CA LEU A 101 2.05 16.67 -6.92
C LEU A 101 2.80 15.78 -5.92
N GLU A 102 3.62 14.84 -6.40
CA GLU A 102 4.49 14.02 -5.54
C GLU A 102 5.34 14.91 -4.63
N GLN A 103 6.03 15.89 -5.21
CA GLN A 103 6.91 16.78 -4.47
C GLN A 103 6.14 17.66 -3.48
N PHE A 104 4.94 18.13 -3.86
CA PHE A 104 4.04 18.90 -3.01
C PHE A 104 3.63 18.10 -1.77
N LEU A 105 3.23 16.84 -1.95
CA LEU A 105 2.87 15.98 -0.82
C LEU A 105 4.07 15.73 0.12
N VAL A 106 5.29 15.61 -0.42
CA VAL A 106 6.52 15.44 0.36
C VAL A 106 6.92 16.70 1.13
N MET A 107 6.58 17.91 0.68
CA MET A 107 6.89 19.14 1.43
C MET A 107 5.90 19.45 2.55
N LEU A 108 4.71 18.83 2.56
CA LEU A 108 3.71 19.06 3.61
C LEU A 108 4.18 18.54 4.98
N PRO A 109 3.84 19.22 6.09
CA PRO A 109 4.02 18.70 7.45
C PRO A 109 3.31 17.35 7.64
N GLN A 110 3.86 16.47 8.49
CA GLN A 110 3.40 15.08 8.63
C GLN A 110 1.88 14.93 8.83
N LYS A 111 1.27 15.73 9.71
CA LYS A 111 -0.19 15.66 9.99
C LYS A 111 -1.02 15.96 8.73
N LEU A 112 -0.68 17.04 8.02
CA LEU A 112 -1.34 17.44 6.78
C LEU A 112 -1.09 16.42 5.68
N ARG A 113 0.15 15.97 5.52
CA ARG A 113 0.51 14.96 4.52
C ARG A 113 -0.34 13.70 4.65
N MET A 114 -0.45 13.13 5.85
CA MET A 114 -1.24 11.90 6.05
C MET A 114 -2.72 12.12 5.73
N TRP A 115 -3.27 13.26 6.11
CA TRP A 115 -4.66 13.58 5.82
C TRP A 115 -4.89 13.78 4.31
N VAL A 116 -4.07 14.60 3.63
CA VAL A 116 -4.19 14.84 2.18
C VAL A 116 -3.98 13.54 1.40
N GLN A 117 -2.99 12.72 1.75
CA GLN A 117 -2.75 11.43 1.10
C GLN A 117 -3.92 10.46 1.25
N SER A 118 -4.64 10.50 2.39
CA SER A 118 -5.83 9.67 2.60
C SER A 118 -6.99 10.02 1.67
N GLN A 119 -7.01 11.23 1.13
CA GLN A 119 -8.02 11.68 0.17
C GLN A 119 -7.67 11.35 -1.29
N HIS A 120 -6.46 10.84 -1.56
CA HIS A 120 -5.99 10.47 -2.89
C HIS A 120 -6.22 11.55 -3.97
N PRO A 121 -5.64 12.76 -3.81
CA PRO A 121 -5.79 13.82 -4.79
C PRO A 121 -5.25 13.40 -6.16
N ARG A 122 -5.98 13.74 -7.22
CA ARG A 122 -5.64 13.42 -8.61
C ARG A 122 -4.69 14.43 -9.21
N ASP A 123 -4.76 15.68 -8.75
CA ASP A 123 -3.96 16.78 -9.26
C ASP A 123 -3.50 17.73 -8.14
N CYS A 124 -2.60 18.65 -8.50
CA CYS A 124 -2.06 19.64 -7.58
C CYS A 124 -3.14 20.59 -7.02
N HIS A 125 -4.16 20.92 -7.82
CA HIS A 125 -5.20 21.87 -7.41
C HIS A 125 -6.09 21.25 -6.34
N GLU A 126 -6.51 20.00 -6.50
CA GLU A 126 -7.23 19.23 -5.49
C GLU A 126 -6.41 19.09 -4.21
N ALA A 127 -5.11 18.78 -4.33
CA ALA A 127 -4.23 18.71 -3.16
C ALA A 127 -4.12 20.04 -2.40
N VAL A 128 -4.08 21.18 -3.10
CA VAL A 128 -4.07 22.51 -2.48
C VAL A 128 -5.39 22.79 -1.77
N ALA A 129 -6.53 22.56 -2.42
CA ALA A 129 -7.85 22.77 -1.82
C ALA A 129 -8.01 21.95 -0.52
N LEU A 130 -7.56 20.70 -0.54
CA LEU A 130 -7.50 19.83 0.63
C LEU A 130 -6.64 20.43 1.76
N VAL A 131 -5.44 20.91 1.45
CA VAL A 131 -4.57 21.54 2.47
C VAL A 131 -5.24 22.78 3.09
N GLU A 132 -5.92 23.58 2.28
CA GLU A 132 -6.67 24.75 2.75
C GLU A 132 -7.81 24.31 3.67
N ASP A 133 -8.64 23.34 3.26
CA ASP A 133 -9.72 22.77 4.08
C ASP A 133 -9.23 22.25 5.44
N ALA A 134 -8.10 21.55 5.46
CA ALA A 134 -7.50 21.08 6.71
C ALA A 134 -6.96 22.22 7.60
N ALA A 135 -6.55 23.34 7.00
CA ALA A 135 -6.12 24.53 7.73
C ALA A 135 -7.32 25.25 8.39
N TRP A 136 -8.50 25.24 7.76
CA TRP A 136 -9.74 25.77 8.37
C TRP A 136 -10.13 25.00 9.64
N ILE A 137 -10.01 23.67 9.63
CA ILE A 137 -10.36 22.81 10.78
C ILE A 137 -9.49 23.12 12.02
N SER A 138 -8.26 23.64 11.83
CA SER A 138 -7.40 24.02 12.95
C SER A 138 -7.79 25.35 13.60
N SER A 139 -8.68 26.13 12.98
CA SER A 139 -9.16 27.42 13.52
C SER A 139 -10.48 27.34 14.29
N GLU A 140 -11.15 26.18 14.31
CA GLU A 140 -12.48 26.03 14.93
C GLU A 140 -12.48 25.24 16.26
N GLU A 141 -11.33 24.75 16.73
CA GLU A 141 -11.21 24.00 18.01
C GLU A 141 -10.80 24.87 19.22
N GLU A 142 -10.84 26.20 19.11
CA GLU A 142 -10.53 27.13 20.21
C GLU A 142 -11.73 28.06 20.55
N THR A 143 -12.84 27.48 21.03
CA THR A 143 -13.89 28.22 21.78
C THR A 143 -14.55 27.35 22.85
#